data_AF-A0A2D6Y918-F1
#
_entry.id   AF-A0A2D6Y918-F1
#
_cell.length_a   1.000
_cell.length_b   1.000
_cell.length_c   1.000
_cell.angle_alpha   90.00
_cell.angle_beta   90.00
_cell.angle_gamma   90.00
#
_symmetry.space_group_name_H-M   'P 1'
#
loop_
_entity.id
_entity.type
_entity.pdbx_description
1 polymer ?
#
loop_
_entity_poly.entity_id
_entity_poly.type
_entity_poly.pdbx_seq_one_letter_code
_entity_poly.pdbx_strand_id
1 'polypeptide(L)'
;MEVAMKKALIALCAVFVLFCFRIDYLGERIRTHGADSLHIVDRVGIWLFNIPMALGGLVIGAPEAAAETLWLAVPKKPNTVYKIDSDFPLKSERIQNMVKNYSGGRVPIGPVRRDDLRTTLALGGGGLRCDKEHCTIKVHIKYSKHAADVLFINEAIFAGLQDLGWLHPYWVEYKFVR
;
A
#
# COMPACT_ATOMS: atom_id res chain seq x y z
N MET A 1 9.44 -35.73 9.66
CA MET A 1 8.58 -34.60 9.25
C MET A 1 9.11 -33.26 9.78
N GLU A 2 9.52 -33.19 11.05
CA GLU A 2 10.00 -31.96 11.70
C GLU A 2 11.29 -31.37 11.09
N VAL A 3 12.24 -32.21 10.68
CA VAL A 3 13.52 -31.77 10.06
C VAL A 3 13.31 -31.17 8.66
N ALA A 4 12.40 -31.73 7.86
CA ALA A 4 12.08 -31.22 6.53
C ALA A 4 11.38 -29.86 6.61
N MET A 5 10.47 -29.70 7.58
CA MET A 5 9.78 -28.43 7.85
C MET A 5 10.76 -27.34 8.31
N LYS A 6 11.72 -27.66 9.19
CA LYS A 6 12.78 -26.73 9.61
C LYS A 6 13.66 -26.29 8.44
N LYS A 7 14.07 -27.22 7.56
CA LYS A 7 14.86 -26.89 6.35
C LYS A 7 14.08 -25.99 5.37
N ALA A 8 12.79 -26.28 5.17
CA ALA A 8 11.92 -25.46 4.32
C ALA A 8 11.74 -24.04 4.88
N LEU A 9 11.57 -23.90 6.20
CA LEU A 9 11.46 -22.60 6.85
C LEU A 9 12.75 -21.78 6.73
N ILE A 10 13.91 -22.41 6.94
CA ILE A 10 15.22 -21.75 6.78
C ILE A 10 15.42 -21.28 5.34
N ALA A 11 15.09 -22.13 4.36
CA ALA A 11 15.17 -21.77 2.94
C ALA A 11 14.24 -20.59 2.61
N LEU A 12 13.00 -20.61 3.12
CA LEU A 12 12.05 -19.51 2.94
C LEU A 12 12.57 -18.19 3.54
N CYS A 13 13.13 -18.24 4.75
CA CYS A 13 13.76 -17.07 5.38
C CYS A 13 14.96 -16.56 4.58
N ALA A 14 15.83 -17.44 4.08
CA ALA A 14 16.99 -17.06 3.28
C ALA A 14 16.57 -16.39 1.95
N VAL A 15 15.56 -16.95 1.27
CA VAL A 15 14.99 -16.37 0.05
C VAL A 15 14.38 -14.99 0.35
N PHE A 16 13.66 -14.85 1.46
CA PHE A 16 13.09 -13.57 1.88
C PHE A 16 14.17 -12.50 2.15
N VAL A 17 15.27 -12.87 2.81
CA VAL A 17 16.40 -11.95 3.07
C VAL A 17 17.10 -11.51 1.78
N LEU A 18 17.43 -12.45 0.89
CA LEU A 18 18.02 -12.13 -0.42
C LEU A 18 17.10 -11.24 -1.25
N PHE A 19 15.80 -11.46 -1.11
CA PHE A 19 14.79 -10.64 -1.75
C PHE A 19 14.76 -9.21 -1.19
N CYS A 20 14.81 -9.02 0.13
CA CYS A 20 14.91 -7.68 0.74
C CYS A 20 16.10 -6.90 0.17
N PHE A 21 17.28 -7.55 0.11
CA PHE A 21 18.46 -6.94 -0.51
C PHE A 21 18.25 -6.59 -1.99
N ARG A 22 17.59 -7.47 -2.76
CA ARG A 22 17.29 -7.21 -4.17
C ARG A 22 16.37 -6.02 -4.33
N ILE A 23 15.34 -5.92 -3.51
CA ILE A 23 14.39 -4.82 -3.51
C ILE A 23 15.07 -3.51 -3.13
N ASP A 24 15.89 -3.49 -2.07
CA ASP A 24 16.64 -2.28 -1.70
C ASP A 24 17.60 -1.84 -2.82
N TYR A 25 18.28 -2.80 -3.46
CA TYR A 25 19.12 -2.53 -4.63
C TYR A 25 18.34 -1.92 -5.81
N LEU A 26 17.17 -2.47 -6.13
CA LEU A 26 16.33 -1.96 -7.22
C LEU A 26 15.74 -0.58 -6.89
N GLY A 27 15.32 -0.37 -5.64
CA GLY A 27 14.87 0.94 -5.16
C GLY A 27 15.96 2.00 -5.28
N GLU A 28 17.19 1.66 -4.89
CA GLU A 28 18.34 2.56 -5.03
C GLU A 28 18.67 2.87 -6.49
N ARG A 29 18.65 1.85 -7.35
CA ARG A 29 18.85 2.03 -8.79
C ARG A 29 17.83 3.00 -9.39
N ILE A 30 16.55 2.86 -9.04
CA ILE A 30 15.50 3.76 -9.54
C ILE A 30 15.71 5.19 -9.06
N ARG A 31 16.07 5.38 -7.78
CA ARG A 31 16.34 6.72 -7.22
C ARG A 31 17.53 7.40 -7.91
N THR A 32 18.56 6.63 -8.28
CA THR A 32 19.80 7.15 -8.85
C THR A 32 19.76 7.30 -10.37
N HIS A 33 19.09 6.38 -11.08
CA HIS A 33 19.14 6.28 -12.55
C HIS A 33 17.75 6.40 -13.22
N GLY A 34 16.67 6.57 -12.44
CA GLY A 34 15.30 6.62 -12.95
C GLY A 34 14.67 5.25 -13.19
N ALA A 35 13.35 5.24 -13.42
CA ALA A 35 12.55 4.03 -13.60
C ALA A 35 12.95 3.21 -14.84
N ASP A 36 13.40 3.87 -15.91
CA ASP A 36 13.81 3.22 -17.16
C ASP A 36 15.03 2.30 -17.01
N SER A 37 15.78 2.41 -15.90
CA SER A 37 16.91 1.54 -15.56
C SER A 37 16.51 0.10 -15.17
N LEU A 38 15.22 -0.18 -15.00
CA LEU A 38 14.71 -1.52 -14.71
C LEU A 38 14.59 -2.35 -15.99
N HIS A 39 15.22 -3.53 -16.00
CA HIS A 39 14.99 -4.49 -17.06
C HIS A 39 13.61 -5.16 -16.93
N ILE A 40 13.12 -5.76 -18.02
CA ILE A 40 11.81 -6.42 -18.03
C ILE A 40 11.67 -7.50 -16.94
N VAL A 41 12.75 -8.25 -16.66
CA VAL A 41 12.79 -9.27 -15.61
C VAL A 41 12.64 -8.64 -14.23
N ASP A 42 13.24 -7.47 -13.99
CA ASP A 42 13.10 -6.74 -12.74
C ASP A 42 11.66 -6.30 -12.55
N ARG A 43 11.05 -5.74 -13.62
CA ARG A 43 9.66 -5.26 -13.60
C ARG A 43 8.68 -6.38 -13.28
N VAL A 44 8.82 -7.53 -13.95
CA VAL A 44 7.99 -8.72 -13.73
C VAL A 44 8.19 -9.27 -12.32
N GLY A 45 9.44 -9.35 -11.85
CA GLY A 45 9.76 -9.85 -10.51
C GLY A 45 9.15 -8.98 -9.41
N ILE A 46 9.26 -7.66 -9.54
CA ILE A 46 8.63 -6.70 -8.63
C ILE A 46 7.10 -6.86 -8.65
N TRP A 47 6.50 -6.90 -9.84
CA TRP A 47 5.05 -6.96 -9.98
C TRP A 47 4.46 -8.26 -9.40
N LEU A 48 5.10 -9.41 -9.67
CA LEU A 48 4.69 -10.71 -9.10
C LEU A 48 4.81 -10.75 -7.59
N PHE A 49 5.72 -9.95 -7.02
CA PHE A 49 5.92 -9.91 -5.57
C PHE A 49 4.73 -9.33 -4.80
N ASN A 50 3.79 -8.65 -5.46
CA ASN A 50 2.52 -8.27 -4.84
C ASN A 50 1.78 -9.47 -4.22
N ILE A 51 1.91 -10.66 -4.79
CA ILE A 51 1.25 -11.88 -4.28
C ILE A 51 1.81 -12.29 -2.90
N PRO A 52 3.12 -12.55 -2.73
CA PRO A 52 3.67 -12.86 -1.41
C PRO A 52 3.57 -11.71 -0.41
N MET A 53 3.62 -10.43 -0.84
CA MET A 53 3.33 -9.30 0.07
C MET A 53 1.90 -9.34 0.60
N ALA A 54 0.93 -9.60 -0.28
CA ALA A 54 -0.46 -9.74 0.13
C ALA A 54 -0.65 -10.93 1.09
N LEU A 55 -0.01 -12.08 0.81
CA LEU A 55 -0.02 -13.21 1.73
C LEU A 55 0.58 -12.84 3.10
N GLY A 56 1.68 -12.08 3.13
CA GLY A 56 2.23 -11.53 4.36
C GLY A 56 1.23 -10.65 5.12
N GLY A 57 0.53 -9.77 4.39
CA GLY A 57 -0.57 -8.95 4.91
C GLY A 57 -1.68 -9.79 5.57
N LEU A 58 -2.09 -10.88 4.94
CA LEU A 58 -3.07 -11.82 5.51
C LEU A 58 -2.56 -12.45 6.81
N VAL A 59 -1.30 -12.90 6.83
CA VAL A 59 -0.69 -13.57 7.99
C VAL A 59 -0.61 -12.64 9.21
N ILE A 60 -0.33 -11.34 9.01
CA ILE A 60 -0.30 -10.35 10.12
C ILE A 60 -1.68 -9.79 10.47
N GLY A 61 -2.76 -10.36 9.91
CA GLY A 61 -4.13 -9.95 10.17
C GLY A 61 -4.50 -8.60 9.53
N ALA A 62 -3.86 -8.22 8.42
CA ALA A 62 -4.21 -7.06 7.61
C ALA A 62 -4.77 -7.48 6.23
N PRO A 63 -5.92 -8.19 6.18
CA PRO A 63 -6.47 -8.74 4.95
C PRO A 63 -6.85 -7.68 3.90
N GLU A 64 -7.13 -6.46 4.31
CA GLU A 64 -7.50 -5.39 3.40
C GLU A 64 -6.28 -4.75 2.74
N ALA A 65 -5.17 -4.59 3.48
CA ALA A 65 -3.88 -4.21 2.90
C ALA A 65 -3.40 -5.28 1.91
N ALA A 66 -3.68 -6.55 2.21
CA ALA A 66 -3.44 -7.65 1.28
C ALA A 66 -4.30 -7.55 0.02
N ALA A 67 -5.61 -7.30 0.16
CA ALA A 67 -6.53 -7.13 -0.96
C ALA A 67 -6.13 -5.94 -1.85
N GLU A 68 -5.73 -4.81 -1.25
CA GLU A 68 -5.22 -3.64 -1.95
C GLU A 68 -3.92 -3.98 -2.72
N THR A 69 -2.99 -4.69 -2.08
CA THR A 69 -1.74 -5.13 -2.72
C THR A 69 -2.02 -6.06 -3.92
N LEU A 70 -2.97 -6.99 -3.82
CA LEU A 70 -3.38 -7.84 -4.94
C LEU A 70 -4.06 -7.03 -6.04
N TRP A 71 -4.80 -5.98 -5.68
CA TRP A 71 -5.46 -5.13 -6.66
C TRP A 71 -4.47 -4.36 -7.53
N LEU A 72 -3.33 -3.95 -6.97
CA LEU A 72 -2.21 -3.37 -7.71
C LEU A 72 -1.63 -4.35 -8.74
N ALA A 73 -1.73 -5.66 -8.49
CA ALA A 73 -1.32 -6.69 -9.43
C ALA A 73 -2.36 -6.96 -10.54
N VAL A 74 -3.48 -6.24 -10.62
CA VAL A 74 -4.40 -6.39 -11.76
C VAL A 74 -3.97 -5.44 -12.87
N PRO A 75 -3.66 -5.93 -14.09
CA PRO A 75 -3.35 -5.06 -15.21
C PRO A 75 -4.51 -4.10 -15.48
N LYS A 76 -4.21 -2.81 -15.57
CA LYS A 76 -5.19 -1.75 -15.76
C LYS A 76 -4.82 -0.89 -16.98
N LYS A 77 -5.80 -0.13 -17.47
CA LYS A 77 -5.57 0.82 -18.56
C LYS A 77 -4.64 1.94 -18.07
N PRO A 78 -3.63 2.33 -18.87
CA PRO A 78 -2.75 3.42 -18.52
C PRO A 78 -3.53 4.73 -18.38
N ASN A 79 -3.02 5.66 -17.56
CA ASN A 79 -3.59 7.00 -17.32
C ASN A 79 -5.05 7.01 -16.85
N THR A 80 -5.54 5.89 -16.31
CA THR A 80 -6.90 5.78 -15.77
C THR A 80 -6.84 5.82 -14.26
N VAL A 81 -7.67 6.67 -13.64
CA VAL A 81 -7.86 6.67 -12.20
C VAL A 81 -8.93 5.65 -11.84
N TYR A 82 -8.59 4.69 -10.98
CA TYR A 82 -9.52 3.69 -10.49
C TYR A 82 -10.11 4.11 -9.14
N LYS A 83 -11.40 3.89 -8.94
CA LYS A 83 -12.09 4.17 -7.68
C LYS A 83 -12.35 2.87 -6.93
N ILE A 84 -12.05 2.86 -5.64
CA ILE A 84 -12.32 1.73 -4.74
C ILE A 84 -13.24 2.25 -3.63
N ASP A 85 -14.40 1.62 -3.48
CA ASP A 85 -15.35 1.88 -2.39
C ASP A 85 -15.18 0.80 -1.31
N SER A 86 -14.91 1.21 -0.06
CA SER A 86 -14.67 0.26 1.06
C SER A 86 -15.03 0.89 2.40
N ASP A 87 -15.26 0.11 3.47
CA ASP A 87 -15.47 0.67 4.81
C ASP A 87 -14.22 0.53 5.69
N PHE A 88 -13.10 0.06 5.12
CA PHE A 88 -11.95 -0.47 5.85
C PHE A 88 -11.42 0.40 7.00
N PRO A 89 -10.87 1.62 6.80
CA PRO A 89 -10.37 2.44 7.88
C PRO A 89 -11.50 2.96 8.77
N LEU A 90 -12.75 3.02 8.28
CA LEU A 90 -13.92 3.39 9.07
C LEU A 90 -14.37 2.27 10.04
N LYS A 91 -13.83 1.05 9.90
CA LYS A 91 -14.00 -0.02 10.90
C LYS A 91 -13.05 0.10 12.09
N SER A 92 -11.99 0.92 12.01
CA SER A 92 -11.08 1.15 13.14
C SER A 92 -11.78 1.94 14.24
N GLU A 93 -11.69 1.46 15.48
CA GLU A 93 -12.26 2.12 16.66
C GLU A 93 -11.77 3.58 16.79
N ARG A 94 -10.50 3.83 16.49
CA ARG A 94 -9.91 5.17 16.51
C ARG A 94 -10.58 6.11 15.52
N ILE A 95 -10.77 5.65 14.29
CA ILE A 95 -11.43 6.45 13.24
C ILE A 95 -12.92 6.62 13.54
N GLN A 96 -13.58 5.59 14.07
CA GLN A 96 -14.97 5.71 14.52
C GLN A 96 -15.10 6.75 15.64
N ASN A 97 -14.18 6.78 16.59
CA ASN A 97 -14.17 7.78 17.66
C ASN A 97 -13.94 9.19 17.10
N MET A 98 -13.07 9.35 16.11
CA MET A 98 -12.91 10.62 15.40
C MET A 98 -14.20 11.02 14.67
N VAL A 99 -14.84 10.09 13.96
CA VAL A 99 -16.10 10.29 13.23
C VAL A 99 -17.25 10.68 14.16
N LYS A 100 -17.38 10.02 15.32
CA LYS A 100 -18.42 10.30 16.34
C LYS A 100 -18.28 11.70 16.92
N ASN A 101 -17.05 12.14 17.16
CA ASN A 101 -16.76 13.45 17.77
C ASN A 101 -16.63 14.58 16.74
N TYR A 102 -16.79 14.29 15.44
CA TYR A 102 -16.59 15.26 14.39
C TYR A 102 -17.82 16.15 14.17
N SER A 103 -17.62 17.47 14.35
CA SER A 103 -18.68 18.49 14.27
C SER A 103 -18.82 19.17 12.90
N GLY A 104 -18.08 18.73 11.88
CA GLY A 104 -18.27 19.14 10.48
C GLY A 104 -17.04 19.78 9.80
N GLY A 105 -17.10 19.86 8.46
CA GLY A 105 -16.04 20.44 7.61
C GLY A 105 -15.21 19.39 6.86
N ARG A 106 -14.00 19.77 6.43
CA ARG A 106 -12.96 18.84 5.95
C ARG A 106 -11.74 18.92 6.86
N VAL A 107 -11.32 17.79 7.43
CA VAL A 107 -10.07 17.72 8.21
C VAL A 107 -9.09 16.79 7.51
N PRO A 108 -7.85 17.25 7.25
CA PRO A 108 -6.76 16.36 6.83
C PRO A 108 -6.50 15.34 7.94
N ILE A 109 -6.62 14.06 7.61
CA ILE A 109 -6.08 12.99 8.45
C ILE A 109 -4.59 12.93 8.07
N GLY A 110 -3.77 13.72 8.77
CA GLY A 110 -2.33 13.84 8.51
C GLY A 110 -1.56 12.51 8.61
N PRO A 111 -0.25 12.50 8.32
CA PRO A 111 0.57 11.29 8.43
C PRO A 111 0.54 10.77 9.88
N VAL A 112 -0.06 9.60 10.08
CA VAL A 112 -0.29 9.05 11.43
C VAL A 112 0.98 8.35 11.92
N ARG A 113 1.34 8.56 13.21
CA ARG A 113 2.42 7.84 13.91
C ARG A 113 2.20 6.32 13.84
N ARG A 114 3.32 5.57 13.78
CA ARG A 114 3.51 4.12 13.53
C ARG A 114 2.57 3.11 14.23
N ASP A 115 1.72 3.53 15.16
CA ASP A 115 1.10 2.64 16.14
C ASP A 115 -0.19 1.96 15.64
N ASP A 116 -0.75 2.36 14.49
CA ASP A 116 -1.86 1.64 13.85
C ASP A 116 -1.59 1.45 12.34
N LEU A 117 -0.80 0.43 12.03
CA LEU A 117 -0.32 0.11 10.68
C LEU A 117 -1.49 -0.04 9.68
N ARG A 118 -2.64 -0.57 10.11
CA ARG A 118 -3.80 -0.86 9.24
C ARG A 118 -4.46 0.40 8.70
N THR A 119 -4.70 1.36 9.59
CA THR A 119 -5.30 2.65 9.25
C THR A 119 -4.28 3.59 8.62
N THR A 120 -3.02 3.53 9.07
CA THR A 120 -1.94 4.41 8.58
C THR A 120 -1.55 4.11 7.14
N LEU A 121 -1.52 2.83 6.75
CA LEU A 121 -1.29 2.42 5.35
C LEU A 121 -2.44 2.87 4.43
N ALA A 122 -3.69 2.76 4.89
CA ALA A 122 -4.86 3.16 4.12
C ALA A 122 -5.06 4.68 4.03
N LEU A 123 -4.63 5.45 5.04
CA LEU A 123 -4.98 6.88 5.18
C LEU A 123 -3.83 7.85 4.90
N GLY A 124 -2.69 7.40 4.37
CA GLY A 124 -1.54 8.25 4.04
C GLY A 124 -1.94 9.47 3.19
N GLY A 125 -2.22 10.61 3.82
CA GLY A 125 -2.71 11.85 3.19
C GLY A 125 -4.22 11.96 2.96
N GLY A 126 -5.05 11.17 3.65
CA GLY A 126 -6.51 11.18 3.50
C GLY A 126 -7.22 12.43 4.04
N GLY A 127 -8.44 12.70 3.55
CA GLY A 127 -9.32 13.75 4.10
C GLY A 127 -10.63 13.19 4.61
N LEU A 128 -11.00 13.50 5.86
CA LEU A 128 -12.31 13.20 6.43
C LEU A 128 -13.31 14.29 6.04
N ARG A 129 -14.47 13.88 5.53
CA ARG A 129 -15.63 14.73 5.31
C ARG A 129 -16.88 14.02 5.80
N CYS A 130 -17.64 14.67 6.68
CA CYS A 130 -18.92 14.16 7.14
C CYS A 130 -20.04 15.17 6.91
N ASP A 131 -21.24 14.65 6.67
CA ASP A 131 -22.52 15.34 6.82
C ASP A 131 -23.31 14.75 8.01
N LYS A 132 -24.61 15.01 8.09
CA LYS A 132 -25.45 14.56 9.21
C LYS A 132 -25.58 13.04 9.28
N GLU A 133 -25.54 12.36 8.14
CA GLU A 133 -25.86 10.92 8.00
C GLU A 133 -24.68 10.10 7.48
N HIS A 134 -23.77 10.72 6.73
CA HIS A 134 -22.68 10.03 6.04
C HIS A 134 -21.32 10.62 6.41
N CYS A 135 -20.34 9.74 6.59
CA CYS A 135 -18.94 10.12 6.66
C CYS A 135 -18.17 9.47 5.53
N THR A 136 -17.24 10.22 4.95
CA THR A 136 -16.38 9.78 3.87
C THR A 136 -14.92 10.08 4.17
N ILE A 137 -14.04 9.13 3.90
CA ILE A 137 -12.59 9.36 3.90
C ILE A 137 -12.10 9.13 2.48
N LYS A 138 -11.53 10.16 1.87
CA LYS A 138 -10.98 10.05 0.51
C LYS A 138 -9.46 10.06 0.58
N VAL A 139 -8.84 9.05 0.00
CA VAL A 139 -7.39 8.89 -0.06
C VAL A 139 -6.97 8.84 -1.52
N HIS A 140 -6.03 9.70 -1.85
CA HIS A 140 -5.47 9.77 -3.19
C HIS A 140 -4.11 9.07 -3.17
N ILE A 141 -4.05 7.86 -3.70
CA ILE A 141 -2.82 7.10 -3.71
C ILE A 141 -2.13 7.38 -5.05
N LYS A 142 -1.14 8.26 -4.97
CA LYS A 142 -0.18 8.54 -6.03
C LYS A 142 1.20 8.26 -5.47
N TYR A 143 1.87 7.24 -6.01
CA TYR A 143 3.27 7.01 -5.72
C TYR A 143 4.07 8.22 -6.24
N SER A 144 4.79 8.91 -5.34
CA SER A 144 5.44 10.19 -5.61
C SER A 144 6.77 9.99 -6.34
N LYS A 145 7.05 10.84 -7.34
CA LYS A 145 8.39 11.01 -7.94
C LYS A 145 9.45 11.59 -6.99
N HIS A 146 9.03 12.04 -5.80
CA HIS A 146 9.85 12.70 -4.78
C HIS A 146 9.63 12.10 -3.38
N ALA A 147 9.35 10.79 -3.27
CA ALA A 147 9.25 10.12 -1.97
C ALA A 147 10.58 10.25 -1.20
N ALA A 148 10.65 11.23 -0.30
CA ALA A 148 11.82 11.55 0.50
C ALA A 148 11.69 10.93 1.91
N ASP A 149 12.76 10.24 2.30
CA ASP A 149 13.32 9.90 3.63
C ASP A 149 12.47 9.30 4.76
N VAL A 150 11.14 9.21 4.67
CA VAL A 150 10.35 8.70 5.81
C VAL A 150 9.15 7.86 5.37
N LEU A 151 9.39 6.67 4.78
CA LEU A 151 8.54 5.46 4.87
C LEU A 151 9.17 4.29 4.09
N PHE A 152 9.37 3.15 4.75
CA PHE A 152 9.95 1.92 4.18
C PHE A 152 8.88 0.86 3.95
N ILE A 153 8.21 0.95 2.81
CA ILE A 153 7.90 -0.17 1.91
C ILE A 153 8.19 0.41 0.53
N ASN A 154 9.19 -0.10 -0.19
CA ASN A 154 9.91 0.56 -1.30
C ASN A 154 9.03 1.33 -2.31
N GLU A 155 8.63 2.56 -1.93
CA GLU A 155 7.79 3.45 -2.72
C GLU A 155 8.45 3.78 -4.06
N ALA A 156 9.79 3.82 -4.10
CA ALA A 156 10.57 4.02 -5.31
C ALA A 156 10.30 2.92 -6.36
N ILE A 157 10.10 1.68 -5.93
CA ILE A 157 9.87 0.56 -6.83
C ILE A 157 8.46 0.59 -7.41
N PHE A 158 7.46 0.85 -6.56
CA PHE A 158 6.08 1.02 -7.02
C PHE A 158 5.90 2.28 -7.86
N ALA A 159 6.56 3.38 -7.50
CA ALA A 159 6.62 4.60 -8.31
C ALA A 159 7.26 4.31 -9.66
N GLY A 160 8.40 3.61 -9.69
CA GLY A 160 9.06 3.23 -10.93
C GLY A 160 8.19 2.35 -11.83
N LEU A 161 7.47 1.38 -11.26
CA LEU A 161 6.48 0.61 -12.03
C LEU A 161 5.32 1.46 -12.54
N GLN A 162 4.85 2.42 -11.76
CA GLN A 162 3.79 3.35 -12.19
C GLN A 162 4.26 4.24 -13.35
N ASP A 163 5.47 4.80 -13.26
CA ASP A 163 6.08 5.63 -14.31
C ASP A 163 6.25 4.85 -15.62
N LEU A 164 6.56 3.56 -15.51
CA LEU A 164 6.65 2.64 -16.64
C LEU A 164 5.29 2.13 -17.15
N GLY A 165 4.17 2.54 -16.53
CA GLY A 165 2.82 2.15 -16.91
C GLY A 165 2.38 0.74 -16.46
N TRP A 166 3.12 0.11 -15.54
CA TRP A 166 2.80 -1.21 -14.98
C TRP A 166 1.80 -1.12 -13.83
N LEU A 167 1.78 0.00 -13.12
CA LEU A 167 0.82 0.30 -12.05
C LEU A 167 0.01 1.53 -12.40
N HIS A 168 -1.19 1.61 -11.85
CA HIS A 168 -2.14 2.70 -12.12
C HIS A 168 -2.34 3.55 -10.87
N PRO A 169 -2.57 4.87 -11.02
CA PRO A 169 -3.03 5.70 -9.92
C PRO A 169 -4.46 5.32 -9.53
N TYR A 170 -4.80 5.45 -8.26
CA TYR A 170 -6.14 5.14 -7.77
C TYR A 170 -6.57 6.05 -6.61
N TRP A 171 -7.88 6.11 -6.42
CA TRP A 171 -8.53 6.73 -5.28
C TRP A 171 -9.25 5.66 -4.48
N VAL A 172 -9.08 5.73 -3.18
CA VAL A 172 -9.88 4.94 -2.26
C VAL A 172 -10.83 5.88 -1.53
N GLU A 173 -12.12 5.61 -1.67
CA GLU A 173 -13.17 6.29 -0.93
C GLU A 173 -13.73 5.33 0.10
N TYR A 174 -13.63 5.74 1.35
CA TYR A 174 -14.22 5.00 2.45
C TYR A 174 -15.52 5.64 2.90
N LYS A 175 -16.58 4.86 3.07
CA LYS A 175 -17.92 5.37 3.41
C LYS A 175 -18.40 4.80 4.75
N PHE A 176 -19.16 5.59 5.49
CA PHE A 176 -19.82 5.16 6.72
C PHE A 176 -21.19 5.81 6.80
N VAL A 177 -22.19 5.02 7.13
CA VAL A 177 -23.56 5.47 7.42
C VAL A 177 -23.69 5.52 8.94
N ARG A 178 -24.05 6.69 9.47
CA ARG A 178 -24.20 6.94 10.91
C ARG A 178 -25.45 6.31 11.49
#